data_AF-A0A8J2FI80-F1
#
_entry.id   AF-A0A8J2FI80-F1
#
_cell.length_a   1.000
_cell.length_b   1.000
_cell.length_c   1.000
_cell.angle_alpha   90.00
_cell.angle_beta   90.00
_cell.angle_gamma   90.00
#
_symmetry.space_group_name_H-M   'P 1'
#
loop_
_entity.id
_entity.type
_entity.pdbx_description
1 polymer ?
#
loop_
_entity_poly.entity_id
_entity_poly.type
_entity_poly.pdbx_seq_one_letter_code
_entity_poly.pdbx_strand_id
1 'polypeptide(L)'
;MLRVVVLSSSVAVAGVSAQSGGGLFDNLRAALGGSAASPTMDASRILYLGTLTAPAPVQPVVPQGEGASSLEEMDLLCLNGTYAQSWFNVQQKMRYILGPDAAFNGLDKGNTLEPALYSVLEDMQSAGNQDACGVGKLMVQLLSITTVDNDGAVVKTQIENNEQLTSPLLTLLLDIPWNAYQPMWPMFGFLAQLAMRRVLAGVNNEAVDGLVQPELQQFASALNMGIINGDLEALKALSQAFIDAGEDAIAQSPMGFLTAVFTQAAVANTTEEAQMMFFESQKVLKKMIFTPADLDTTMSTRWPLWGMAYLASLKTVS
;
A
#
# COMPACT_ATOMS: atom_id res chain seq x y z
N MET A 1 -1.02 -6.44 18.65
CA MET A 1 -0.70 -5.61 19.84
C MET A 1 0.48 -4.71 19.49
N LEU A 2 0.21 -3.50 19.00
CA LEU A 2 1.23 -2.45 18.87
C LEU A 2 1.55 -1.95 20.28
N ARG A 3 2.81 -2.08 20.73
CA ARG A 3 3.24 -1.50 22.00
C ARG A 3 3.44 0.00 21.80
N VAL A 4 2.50 0.79 22.28
CA VAL A 4 2.57 2.24 22.31
C VAL A 4 3.63 2.66 23.33
N VAL A 5 4.75 3.23 22.86
CA VAL A 5 5.71 3.96 23.71
C VAL A 5 5.28 5.43 23.70
N VAL A 6 4.52 5.84 24.71
CA VAL A 6 4.05 7.23 24.84
C VAL A 6 5.19 8.11 25.35
N LEU A 7 5.72 8.98 24.48
CA LEU A 7 6.55 10.12 24.87
C LEU A 7 5.70 11.38 24.76
N SER A 8 5.17 11.84 25.89
CA SER A 8 4.38 13.07 25.98
C SER A 8 5.27 14.31 25.90
N SER A 9 5.17 15.07 24.80
CA SER A 9 5.71 16.44 24.70
C SER A 9 4.63 17.36 24.16
N SER A 10 4.15 18.28 24.99
CA SER A 10 3.14 19.28 24.62
C SER A 10 3.76 20.36 23.73
N VAL A 11 3.31 20.47 22.49
CA VAL A 11 3.64 21.59 21.59
C VAL A 11 2.40 22.48 21.46
N ALA A 12 2.54 23.75 21.85
CA ALA A 12 1.50 24.76 21.65
C ALA A 12 1.60 25.33 20.23
N VAL A 13 0.50 25.23 19.46
CA VAL A 13 0.40 25.81 18.11
C VAL A 13 -0.30 27.16 18.22
N ALA A 14 0.36 28.23 17.73
CA ALA A 14 -0.20 29.57 17.68
C ALA A 14 -1.14 29.74 16.48
N GLY A 15 -2.35 30.25 16.73
CA GLY A 15 -3.40 30.40 15.73
C GLY A 15 -3.22 31.63 14.82
N VAL A 16 -3.44 31.43 13.52
CA VAL A 16 -3.62 32.49 12.52
C VAL A 16 -5.04 32.38 11.98
N SER A 17 -5.87 33.41 12.18
CA SER A 17 -7.23 33.48 11.65
C SER A 17 -7.23 34.17 10.29
N ALA A 18 -7.65 33.46 9.24
CA ALA A 18 -8.00 34.03 7.94
C ALA A 18 -9.46 33.71 7.60
N GLN A 19 -10.15 34.71 7.08
CA GLN A 19 -11.60 34.80 6.87
C GLN A 19 -12.06 33.96 5.65
N SER A 20 -13.15 33.21 5.82
CA SER A 20 -13.60 32.08 4.98
C SER A 20 -14.40 32.45 3.73
N GLY A 21 -14.05 31.84 2.59
CA GLY A 21 -14.98 31.46 1.53
C GLY A 21 -15.05 29.93 1.51
N GLY A 22 -16.25 29.36 1.61
CA GLY A 22 -16.54 27.94 1.87
C GLY A 22 -15.91 26.95 0.88
N GLY A 23 -14.63 26.63 1.08
CA GLY A 23 -13.86 25.76 0.21
C GLY A 23 -13.55 24.42 0.88
N LEU A 24 -13.21 23.42 0.07
CA LEU A 24 -12.71 22.08 0.44
C LEU A 24 -11.90 22.02 1.75
N PHE A 25 -11.04 23.02 1.94
CA PHE A 25 -10.05 23.08 3.00
C PHE A 25 -10.57 23.64 4.32
N ASP A 26 -11.80 24.16 4.37
CA ASP A 26 -12.40 24.60 5.64
C ASP A 26 -12.68 23.38 6.54
N ASN A 27 -13.10 22.25 5.96
CA ASN A 27 -13.26 20.99 6.70
C ASN A 27 -11.91 20.42 7.16
N LEU A 28 -10.89 20.49 6.31
CA LEU A 28 -9.54 20.04 6.66
C LEU A 28 -8.93 20.89 7.78
N ARG A 29 -9.10 22.22 7.68
CA ARG A 29 -8.63 23.18 8.69
C ARG A 29 -9.40 23.01 10.01
N ALA A 30 -10.69 22.71 9.97
CA ALA A 30 -11.47 22.38 11.15
C ALA A 30 -11.02 21.06 11.80
N ALA A 31 -10.70 20.02 11.00
CA ALA A 31 -10.16 18.76 11.48
C ALA A 31 -8.78 18.94 12.14
N LEU A 32 -7.90 19.74 11.53
CA LEU A 32 -6.61 20.14 12.10
C LEU A 32 -6.76 21.04 13.35
N GLY A 33 -7.91 21.69 13.52
CA GLY A 33 -8.25 22.58 14.64
C GLY A 33 -8.80 21.89 15.90
N GLY A 34 -8.95 20.56 15.91
CA GLY A 34 -9.11 19.79 17.14
C GLY A 34 -10.53 19.64 17.73
N SER A 35 -11.60 19.77 16.94
CA SER A 35 -12.95 19.49 17.44
C SER A 35 -13.89 18.95 16.36
N ALA A 36 -13.82 17.64 16.07
CA ALA A 36 -14.78 16.96 15.20
C ALA A 36 -15.51 15.85 15.96
N ALA A 37 -16.85 15.89 15.95
CA ALA A 37 -17.70 14.78 16.36
C ALA A 37 -17.65 13.69 15.27
N SER A 38 -17.49 12.41 15.64
CA SER A 38 -17.35 11.30 14.70
C SER A 38 -18.60 11.11 13.81
N PRO A 39 -18.51 11.31 12.49
CA PRO A 39 -19.52 10.82 11.57
C PRO A 39 -19.30 9.32 11.30
N THR A 40 -20.39 8.56 11.18
CA THR A 40 -20.35 7.20 10.63
C THR A 40 -20.12 7.26 9.12
N MET A 41 -19.12 6.56 8.62
CA MET A 41 -18.78 6.51 7.20
C MET A 41 -19.92 5.88 6.40
N ASP A 42 -20.42 6.58 5.38
CA ASP A 42 -21.39 6.02 4.43
C ASP A 42 -20.63 5.36 3.26
N ALA A 43 -20.54 4.03 3.29
CA ALA A 43 -19.85 3.23 2.27
C ALA A 43 -20.35 3.51 0.84
N SER A 44 -21.56 4.05 0.67
CA SER A 44 -22.08 4.41 -0.65
C SER A 44 -21.32 5.54 -1.33
N ARG A 45 -20.56 6.36 -0.60
CA ARG A 45 -19.71 7.42 -1.19
C ARG A 45 -18.47 6.88 -1.89
N ILE A 46 -17.88 5.80 -1.39
CA ILE A 46 -16.74 5.15 -2.06
C ILE A 46 -17.19 4.51 -3.39
N LEU A 47 -18.44 4.04 -3.47
CA LEU A 47 -19.01 3.43 -4.67
C LEU A 47 -19.19 4.42 -5.85
N TYR A 48 -19.25 5.74 -5.58
CA TYR A 48 -19.32 6.76 -6.65
C TYR A 48 -18.02 6.88 -7.47
N LEU A 49 -16.88 6.40 -6.98
CA LEU A 49 -15.63 6.31 -7.77
C LEU A 49 -15.71 5.32 -8.94
N GLY A 50 -16.79 4.54 -9.05
CA GLY A 50 -17.08 3.67 -10.17
C GLY A 50 -17.20 4.40 -11.52
N THR A 51 -17.58 5.68 -11.53
CA THR A 51 -18.04 6.39 -12.74
C THR A 51 -17.03 7.34 -13.40
N LEU A 52 -15.77 7.37 -12.97
CA LEU A 52 -14.71 8.07 -13.71
C LEU A 52 -14.69 7.53 -15.16
N THR A 53 -14.99 8.42 -16.11
CA THR A 53 -15.15 8.11 -17.53
C THR A 53 -13.86 7.51 -18.09
N ALA A 54 -13.87 6.18 -18.28
CA ALA A 54 -12.81 5.47 -18.96
C ALA A 54 -12.68 5.96 -20.43
N PRO A 55 -11.47 5.98 -21.00
CA PRO A 55 -11.28 6.16 -22.44
C PRO A 55 -12.05 5.09 -23.23
N ALA A 56 -12.43 5.42 -24.47
CA ALA A 56 -13.29 4.60 -25.32
C ALA A 56 -12.85 3.11 -25.33
N PRO A 57 -13.81 2.17 -25.23
CA PRO A 57 -13.50 0.75 -25.10
C PRO A 57 -12.73 0.25 -26.33
N VAL A 58 -11.46 -0.10 -26.13
CA VAL A 58 -10.73 -0.97 -27.05
C VAL A 58 -11.49 -2.29 -27.06
N GLN A 59 -11.98 -2.71 -28.23
CA GLN A 59 -12.70 -3.97 -28.33
C GLN A 59 -11.79 -5.11 -27.83
N PRO A 60 -12.22 -5.90 -26.85
CA PRO A 60 -11.42 -7.01 -26.36
C PRO A 60 -11.24 -8.00 -27.50
N VAL A 61 -9.99 -8.23 -27.89
CA VAL A 61 -9.60 -9.42 -28.65
C VAL A 61 -9.96 -10.59 -27.74
N VAL A 62 -11.07 -11.28 -28.03
CA VAL A 62 -11.49 -12.48 -27.30
C VAL A 62 -10.45 -13.57 -27.61
N PRO A 63 -9.61 -13.98 -26.65
CA PRO A 63 -8.78 -15.16 -26.83
C PRO A 63 -9.73 -16.34 -26.86
N GLN A 64 -9.74 -17.12 -27.95
CA GLN A 64 -10.42 -18.41 -27.98
C GLN A 64 -9.74 -19.32 -26.96
N GLY A 65 -10.36 -19.44 -25.77
CA GLY A 65 -9.81 -20.14 -24.62
C GLY A 65 -10.08 -21.64 -24.66
N GLU A 66 -9.03 -22.41 -24.90
CA GLU A 66 -8.85 -23.71 -24.24
C GLU A 66 -8.23 -23.45 -22.86
N GLY A 67 -8.97 -23.73 -21.79
CA GLY A 67 -8.44 -23.98 -20.45
C GLY A 67 -8.02 -22.76 -19.62
N ALA A 68 -8.92 -21.82 -19.36
CA ALA A 68 -8.74 -20.93 -18.20
C ALA A 68 -8.97 -21.77 -16.92
N SER A 69 -7.92 -22.41 -16.40
CA SER A 69 -7.92 -22.93 -15.03
C SER A 69 -8.42 -21.83 -14.12
N SER A 70 -9.46 -22.12 -13.35
CA SER A 70 -10.07 -21.12 -12.48
C SER A 70 -9.02 -20.64 -11.47
N LEU A 71 -9.11 -19.38 -11.05
CA LEU A 71 -8.30 -18.82 -9.96
C LEU A 71 -8.30 -19.71 -8.70
N GLU A 72 -9.35 -20.49 -8.52
CA GLU A 72 -9.54 -21.45 -7.43
C GLU A 72 -8.60 -22.67 -7.52
N GLU A 73 -8.07 -22.99 -8.71
CA GLU A 73 -7.08 -24.06 -8.91
C GLU A 73 -5.65 -23.59 -8.63
N MET A 74 -5.39 -22.28 -8.56
CA MET A 74 -4.06 -21.75 -8.29
C MET A 74 -3.76 -21.73 -6.79
N ASP A 75 -2.73 -22.46 -6.37
CA ASP A 75 -2.23 -22.45 -4.99
C ASP A 75 -1.42 -21.17 -4.69
N LEU A 76 -2.13 -20.06 -4.47
CA LEU A 76 -1.54 -18.76 -4.17
C LEU A 76 -0.85 -18.72 -2.79
N LEU A 77 -1.25 -19.60 -1.87
CA LEU A 77 -0.71 -19.68 -0.51
C LEU A 77 0.44 -20.68 -0.39
N CYS A 78 0.73 -21.44 -1.44
CA CYS A 78 1.78 -22.46 -1.46
C CYS A 78 1.54 -23.57 -0.42
N LEU A 79 0.28 -23.93 -0.17
CA LEU A 79 -0.12 -24.88 0.87
C LEU A 79 -0.20 -26.33 0.37
N ASN A 80 -0.07 -26.55 -0.93
CA ASN A 80 -0.15 -27.85 -1.56
C ASN A 80 1.22 -28.28 -2.14
N GLY A 81 1.37 -29.59 -2.37
CA GLY A 81 2.57 -30.17 -2.98
C GLY A 81 3.65 -30.62 -1.99
N THR A 82 4.73 -31.18 -2.54
CA THR A 82 5.81 -31.84 -1.77
C THR A 82 6.53 -30.89 -0.81
N TYR A 83 6.59 -29.59 -1.16
CA TYR A 83 7.37 -28.57 -0.43
C TYR A 83 6.51 -27.50 0.26
N ALA A 84 5.21 -27.76 0.48
CA ALA A 84 4.31 -26.84 1.16
C ALA A 84 4.85 -26.38 2.53
N GLN A 85 5.47 -27.29 3.30
CA GLN A 85 6.05 -26.94 4.60
C GLN A 85 7.22 -25.96 4.49
N SER A 86 8.08 -26.10 3.48
CA SER A 86 9.19 -25.16 3.25
C SER A 86 8.64 -23.79 2.86
N TRP A 87 7.62 -23.72 2.00
CA TRP A 87 6.97 -22.46 1.65
C TRP A 87 6.27 -21.80 2.83
N PHE A 88 5.61 -22.59 3.68
CA PHE A 88 5.04 -22.09 4.93
C PHE A 88 6.12 -21.47 5.84
N ASN A 89 7.27 -22.11 5.99
CA ASN A 89 8.39 -21.56 6.77
C ASN A 89 8.90 -20.23 6.19
N VAL A 90 9.08 -20.17 4.86
CA VAL A 90 9.47 -18.95 4.14
C VAL A 90 8.44 -17.83 4.37
N GLN A 91 7.15 -18.16 4.29
CA GLN A 91 6.06 -17.23 4.52
C GLN A 91 6.09 -16.66 5.96
N GLN A 92 6.27 -17.51 6.97
CA GLN A 92 6.39 -17.06 8.36
C GLN A 92 7.61 -16.15 8.57
N LYS A 93 8.76 -16.51 7.99
CA LYS A 93 9.97 -15.68 8.04
C LYS A 93 9.71 -14.29 7.44
N MET A 94 9.12 -14.23 6.24
CA MET A 94 8.82 -12.95 5.58
C MET A 94 7.88 -12.07 6.41
N ARG A 95 6.82 -12.65 6.99
CA ARG A 95 5.90 -11.93 7.88
C ARG A 95 6.59 -11.42 9.14
N TYR A 96 7.54 -12.19 9.68
CA TYR A 96 8.32 -11.77 10.83
C TYR A 96 9.24 -10.59 10.50
N ILE A 97 9.93 -10.64 9.36
CA ILE A 97 10.85 -9.59 8.90
C ILE A 97 10.09 -8.30 8.59
N LEU A 98 8.97 -8.43 7.88
CA LEU A 98 8.09 -7.33 7.53
C LEU A 98 7.03 -7.16 8.64
N GLY A 99 7.43 -6.93 9.88
CA GLY A 99 6.48 -6.55 10.93
C GLY A 99 5.77 -5.21 10.60
N PRO A 100 4.76 -4.80 11.38
CA PRO A 100 4.04 -3.54 11.15
C PRO A 100 4.96 -2.32 11.00
N ASP A 101 6.08 -2.29 11.72
CA ASP A 101 7.05 -1.19 11.65
C ASP A 101 7.70 -1.06 10.27
N ALA A 102 7.78 -2.14 9.50
CA ALA A 102 8.28 -2.13 8.12
C ALA A 102 7.34 -1.42 7.15
N ALA A 103 6.13 -1.03 7.57
CA ALA A 103 5.26 -0.17 6.78
C ALA A 103 5.87 1.22 6.54
N PHE A 104 6.62 1.74 7.51
CA PHE A 104 7.07 3.14 7.52
C PHE A 104 8.55 3.32 7.88
N ASN A 105 9.22 2.25 8.32
CA ASN A 105 10.65 2.28 8.62
C ASN A 105 11.40 1.40 7.63
N GLY A 106 12.44 1.97 7.01
CA GLY A 106 13.33 1.21 6.15
C GLY A 106 14.04 0.11 6.95
N LEU A 107 14.00 -1.11 6.44
CA LEU A 107 14.70 -2.24 7.05
C LEU A 107 16.20 -2.14 6.80
N ASP A 108 16.98 -2.38 7.85
CA ASP A 108 18.44 -2.39 7.75
C ASP A 108 18.93 -3.56 6.88
N LYS A 109 19.83 -3.25 5.96
CA LYS A 109 20.35 -4.23 5.01
C LYS A 109 21.14 -5.34 5.72
N GLY A 110 22.16 -4.96 6.48
CA GLY A 110 23.13 -5.91 7.03
C GLY A 110 22.60 -6.72 8.22
N ASN A 111 21.73 -6.13 9.03
CA ASN A 111 21.20 -6.75 10.24
C ASN A 111 19.85 -7.45 10.03
N THR A 112 19.08 -7.04 9.01
CA THR A 112 17.72 -7.58 8.80
C THR A 112 17.57 -8.27 7.44
N LEU A 113 17.78 -7.56 6.33
CA LEU A 113 17.43 -8.07 4.99
C LEU A 113 18.37 -9.15 4.47
N GLU A 114 19.69 -8.99 4.61
CA GLU A 114 20.66 -10.01 4.18
C GLU A 114 20.53 -11.31 4.98
N PRO A 115 20.50 -11.32 6.33
CA PRO A 115 20.29 -12.54 7.10
C PRO A 115 18.95 -13.22 6.77
N ALA A 116 17.90 -12.42 6.57
CA ALA A 116 16.61 -12.91 6.12
C ALA A 116 16.68 -13.63 4.77
N LEU A 117 17.31 -13.01 3.78
CA LEU A 117 17.47 -13.59 2.45
C LEU A 117 18.25 -14.90 2.51
N TYR A 118 19.37 -14.95 3.22
CA TYR A 118 20.15 -16.18 3.37
C TYR A 118 19.35 -17.29 4.05
N SER A 119 18.62 -16.95 5.12
CA SER A 119 17.75 -17.89 5.84
C SER A 119 16.61 -18.43 4.97
N VAL A 120 16.05 -17.61 4.08
CA VAL A 120 15.02 -18.03 3.12
C VAL A 120 15.63 -18.92 2.02
N LEU A 121 16.80 -18.58 1.51
CA LEU A 121 17.49 -19.37 0.48
C LEU A 121 17.92 -20.74 1.02
N GLU A 122 18.32 -20.84 2.28
CA GLU A 122 18.62 -22.12 2.94
C GLU A 122 17.39 -23.04 2.99
N ASP A 123 16.22 -22.52 3.40
CA ASP A 123 14.97 -23.28 3.38
C ASP A 123 14.63 -23.74 1.95
N MET A 124 14.85 -22.88 0.95
CA MET A 124 14.56 -23.19 -0.45
C MET A 124 15.51 -24.22 -1.07
N GLN A 125 16.75 -24.32 -0.62
CA GLN A 125 17.68 -25.36 -1.10
C GLN A 125 17.13 -26.76 -0.81
N SER A 126 16.42 -26.93 0.30
CA SER A 126 15.75 -28.18 0.65
C SER A 126 14.50 -28.48 -0.21
N ALA A 127 13.94 -27.46 -0.87
CA ALA A 127 12.66 -27.53 -1.57
C ALA A 127 12.77 -27.90 -3.06
N GLY A 128 13.97 -28.02 -3.64
CA GLY A 128 14.13 -28.31 -5.07
C GLY A 128 13.49 -27.28 -6.02
N ASN A 129 13.69 -27.45 -7.34
CA ASN A 129 13.22 -26.46 -8.35
C ASN A 129 11.85 -26.80 -8.98
N GLN A 130 11.26 -27.97 -8.69
CA GLN A 130 10.16 -28.54 -9.49
C GLN A 130 8.74 -28.23 -8.99
N ASP A 131 8.44 -28.16 -7.67
CA ASP A 131 7.11 -27.74 -7.17
C ASP A 131 7.16 -26.30 -6.63
N ALA A 132 7.36 -25.38 -7.57
CA ALA A 132 7.56 -23.98 -7.23
C ALA A 132 6.25 -23.22 -7.09
N CYS A 133 5.99 -22.68 -5.91
CA CYS A 133 4.93 -21.71 -5.73
C CYS A 133 5.27 -20.37 -6.41
N GLY A 134 4.40 -19.91 -7.30
CA GLY A 134 4.60 -18.66 -8.06
C GLY A 134 4.69 -17.42 -7.16
N VAL A 135 3.75 -17.28 -6.22
CA VAL A 135 3.73 -16.14 -5.27
C VAL A 135 4.95 -16.18 -4.36
N GLY A 136 5.29 -17.34 -3.81
CA GLY A 136 6.48 -17.52 -2.97
C GLY A 136 7.77 -17.11 -3.70
N LYS A 137 7.96 -17.55 -4.95
CA LYS A 137 9.08 -17.13 -5.80
C LYS A 137 9.12 -15.62 -5.99
N LEU A 138 7.99 -15.00 -6.29
CA LEU A 138 7.92 -13.55 -6.43
C LEU A 138 8.35 -12.84 -5.14
N MET A 139 7.87 -13.29 -3.98
CA MET A 139 8.24 -12.66 -2.71
C MET A 139 9.75 -12.81 -2.41
N VAL A 140 10.37 -13.93 -2.78
CA VAL A 140 11.83 -14.11 -2.66
C VAL A 140 12.58 -13.19 -3.63
N GLN A 141 12.07 -13.00 -4.84
CA GLN A 141 12.63 -12.03 -5.79
C GLN A 141 12.51 -10.59 -5.25
N LEU A 142 11.36 -10.21 -4.70
CA LEU A 142 11.16 -8.91 -4.07
C LEU A 142 12.09 -8.72 -2.87
N LEU A 143 12.28 -9.73 -2.01
CA LEU A 143 13.25 -9.69 -0.92
C LEU A 143 14.68 -9.51 -1.44
N SER A 144 15.06 -10.24 -2.49
CA SER A 144 16.37 -10.12 -3.12
C SER A 144 16.63 -8.70 -3.65
N ILE A 145 15.68 -8.14 -4.41
CA ILE A 145 15.73 -6.76 -4.90
C ILE A 145 15.81 -5.79 -3.72
N THR A 146 14.98 -6.02 -2.69
CA THR A 146 14.97 -5.21 -1.48
C THR A 146 16.32 -5.27 -0.74
N THR A 147 17.05 -6.37 -0.84
CA THR A 147 18.34 -6.55 -0.14
C THR A 147 19.48 -5.85 -0.88
N VAL A 148 19.44 -5.84 -2.22
CA VAL A 148 20.53 -5.28 -3.03
C VAL A 148 20.34 -3.79 -3.35
N ASP A 149 19.09 -3.31 -3.41
CA ASP A 149 18.77 -1.93 -3.76
C ASP A 149 18.92 -1.00 -2.55
N ASN A 150 19.89 -0.09 -2.58
CA ASN A 150 20.10 0.89 -1.49
C ASN A 150 19.59 2.28 -1.87
N ASP A 151 19.50 2.58 -3.16
CA ASP A 151 19.27 3.92 -3.69
C ASP A 151 18.04 4.00 -4.61
N GLY A 152 17.30 2.90 -4.78
CA GLY A 152 16.09 2.86 -5.59
C GLY A 152 16.33 2.66 -7.09
N ALA A 153 17.60 2.54 -7.53
CA ALA A 153 17.94 2.39 -8.95
C ALA A 153 17.68 0.96 -9.46
N VAL A 154 17.91 -0.05 -8.61
CA VAL A 154 17.68 -1.44 -8.99
C VAL A 154 16.20 -1.70 -9.17
N VAL A 155 15.35 -1.23 -8.25
CA VAL A 155 13.89 -1.37 -8.36
C VAL A 155 13.37 -0.78 -9.66
N LYS A 156 13.80 0.43 -10.04
CA LYS A 156 13.41 1.03 -11.32
C LYS A 156 13.73 0.12 -12.49
N THR A 157 14.98 -0.33 -12.55
CA THR A 157 15.48 -1.16 -13.64
C THR A 157 14.70 -2.48 -13.72
N GLN A 158 14.40 -3.08 -12.57
CA GLN A 158 13.63 -4.33 -12.50
C GLN A 158 12.16 -4.12 -12.90
N ILE A 159 11.50 -3.06 -12.41
CA ILE A 159 10.09 -2.79 -12.77
C ILE A 159 9.96 -2.47 -14.27
N GLU A 160 10.83 -1.62 -14.82
CA GLU A 160 10.71 -1.17 -16.21
C GLU A 160 11.19 -2.21 -17.23
N ASN A 161 12.24 -2.99 -16.91
CA ASN A 161 12.93 -3.82 -17.90
C ASN A 161 12.84 -5.33 -17.62
N ASN A 162 12.30 -5.78 -16.49
CA ASN A 162 12.16 -7.20 -16.18
C ASN A 162 10.70 -7.65 -16.19
N GLU A 163 10.21 -8.00 -17.38
CA GLU A 163 8.84 -8.50 -17.56
C GLU A 163 8.54 -9.74 -16.69
N GLN A 164 9.54 -10.59 -16.42
CA GLN A 164 9.38 -11.79 -15.58
C GLN A 164 9.07 -11.47 -14.12
N LEU A 165 9.42 -10.27 -13.66
CA LEU A 165 9.05 -9.75 -12.35
C LEU A 165 7.77 -8.92 -12.42
N THR A 166 7.72 -7.99 -13.36
CA THR A 166 6.67 -6.97 -13.40
C THR A 166 5.33 -7.54 -13.78
N SER A 167 5.27 -8.50 -14.71
CA SER A 167 4.03 -9.17 -15.10
C SER A 167 3.35 -9.87 -13.91
N PRO A 168 3.99 -10.81 -13.18
CA PRO A 168 3.35 -11.44 -12.03
C PRO A 168 3.07 -10.47 -10.88
N LEU A 169 3.90 -9.44 -10.71
CA LEU A 169 3.64 -8.39 -9.72
C LEU A 169 2.35 -7.62 -10.04
N LEU A 170 2.17 -7.17 -11.29
CA LEU A 170 0.97 -6.47 -11.73
C LEU A 170 -0.26 -7.38 -11.66
N THR A 171 -0.15 -8.65 -12.05
CA THR A 171 -1.26 -9.61 -11.93
C THR A 171 -1.70 -9.76 -10.47
N LEU A 172 -0.78 -9.95 -9.52
CA LEU A 172 -1.13 -10.06 -8.10
C LEU A 172 -1.70 -8.77 -7.53
N LEU A 173 -1.22 -7.63 -8.01
CA LEU A 173 -1.67 -6.33 -7.54
C LEU A 173 -3.06 -5.97 -8.09
N LEU A 174 -3.36 -6.32 -9.35
CA LEU A 174 -4.51 -5.77 -10.09
C LEU A 174 -5.61 -6.78 -10.39
N ASP A 175 -5.28 -8.06 -10.49
CA ASP A 175 -6.21 -9.10 -10.97
C ASP A 175 -6.57 -10.11 -9.88
N ILE A 176 -5.66 -10.37 -8.94
CA ILE A 176 -5.90 -11.30 -7.84
C ILE A 176 -6.51 -10.54 -6.65
N PRO A 177 -7.68 -10.95 -6.13
CA PRO A 177 -8.25 -10.36 -4.91
C PRO A 177 -7.25 -10.43 -3.76
N TRP A 178 -6.96 -9.29 -3.12
CA TRP A 178 -5.86 -9.23 -2.15
C TRP A 178 -6.03 -10.14 -0.93
N ASN A 179 -7.26 -10.45 -0.54
CA ASN A 179 -7.55 -11.40 0.54
C ASN A 179 -7.18 -12.86 0.21
N ALA A 180 -6.92 -13.19 -1.05
CA ALA A 180 -6.52 -14.53 -1.43
C ALA A 180 -5.08 -14.85 -1.00
N TYR A 181 -4.24 -13.84 -0.77
CA TYR A 181 -2.83 -14.02 -0.38
C TYR A 181 -2.37 -13.12 0.77
N GLN A 182 -3.04 -11.99 1.01
CA GLN A 182 -2.75 -11.15 2.17
C GLN A 182 -3.48 -11.67 3.43
N PRO A 183 -2.88 -11.47 4.62
CA PRO A 183 -1.54 -10.93 4.86
C PRO A 183 -0.46 -12.03 4.91
N MET A 184 -0.79 -13.24 4.45
CA MET A 184 0.12 -14.37 4.51
C MET A 184 1.39 -14.09 3.71
N TRP A 185 1.26 -13.55 2.50
CA TRP A 185 2.37 -13.00 1.72
C TRP A 185 2.41 -11.48 1.86
N PRO A 186 3.37 -10.89 2.58
CA PRO A 186 3.41 -9.46 2.90
C PRO A 186 3.88 -8.58 1.71
N MET A 187 3.29 -8.76 0.54
CA MET A 187 3.61 -8.01 -0.69
C MET A 187 3.58 -6.49 -0.46
N PHE A 188 2.57 -5.94 0.21
CA PHE A 188 2.53 -4.50 0.51
C PHE A 188 3.65 -4.03 1.43
N GLY A 189 4.13 -4.90 2.33
CA GLY A 189 5.32 -4.61 3.13
C GLY A 189 6.56 -4.48 2.26
N PHE A 190 6.75 -5.38 1.29
CA PHE A 190 7.83 -5.23 0.30
C PHE A 190 7.65 -3.96 -0.55
N LEU A 191 6.44 -3.69 -1.05
CA LEU A 191 6.20 -2.47 -1.83
C LEU A 191 6.47 -1.20 -1.01
N ALA A 192 6.17 -1.18 0.29
CA ALA A 192 6.54 -0.08 1.16
C ALA A 192 8.06 0.11 1.25
N GLN A 193 8.82 -0.98 1.43
CA GLN A 193 10.28 -0.95 1.47
C GLN A 193 10.89 -0.46 0.15
N LEU A 194 10.40 -0.96 -0.98
CA LEU A 194 10.86 -0.52 -2.29
C LEU A 194 10.47 0.94 -2.54
N ALA A 195 9.26 1.36 -2.16
CA ALA A 195 8.77 2.72 -2.35
C ALA A 195 9.59 3.75 -1.57
N MET A 196 9.94 3.47 -0.31
CA MET A 196 10.82 4.33 0.49
C MET A 196 12.14 4.62 -0.24
N ARG A 197 12.71 3.62 -0.91
CA ARG A 197 13.95 3.81 -1.69
C ARG A 197 13.74 4.59 -2.96
N ARG A 198 12.61 4.38 -3.65
CA ARG A 198 12.24 5.19 -4.82
C ARG A 198 12.04 6.67 -4.46
N VAL A 199 11.47 6.95 -3.28
CA VAL A 199 11.34 8.32 -2.76
C VAL A 199 12.72 8.92 -2.43
N LEU A 200 13.60 8.17 -1.75
CA LEU A 200 14.97 8.62 -1.44
C LEU A 200 15.80 8.90 -2.70
N ALA A 201 15.56 8.15 -3.78
CA ALA A 201 16.17 8.37 -5.08
C ALA A 201 15.77 9.70 -5.74
N GLY A 202 14.73 10.37 -5.23
CA GLY A 202 14.26 11.65 -5.76
C GLY A 202 13.70 11.59 -7.17
N VAL A 203 13.23 10.41 -7.63
CA VAL A 203 12.77 10.25 -9.02
C VAL A 203 11.47 11.00 -9.30
N ASN A 204 10.61 11.13 -8.29
CA ASN A 204 9.34 11.82 -8.40
C ASN A 204 9.46 13.28 -7.94
N ASN A 205 8.59 14.17 -8.43
CA ASN A 205 8.48 15.57 -7.97
C ASN A 205 7.16 15.81 -7.22
N GLU A 206 7.08 16.91 -6.48
CA GLU A 206 5.88 17.23 -5.68
C GLU A 206 4.62 17.44 -6.53
N ALA A 207 4.76 17.87 -7.78
CA ALA A 207 3.63 18.14 -8.66
C ALA A 207 2.89 16.85 -9.06
N VAL A 208 3.60 15.75 -9.30
CA VAL A 208 3.00 14.44 -9.59
C VAL A 208 2.17 13.93 -8.41
N ASP A 209 2.61 14.19 -7.18
CA ASP A 209 1.89 13.80 -5.96
C ASP A 209 0.76 14.77 -5.58
N GLY A 210 0.62 15.90 -6.30
CA GLY A 210 -0.29 17.00 -5.94
C GLY A 210 0.21 17.87 -4.78
N LEU A 211 1.42 17.64 -4.29
CA LEU A 211 2.01 18.31 -3.12
C LEU A 211 2.57 19.71 -3.42
N VAL A 212 2.17 20.35 -4.51
CA VAL A 212 2.50 21.76 -4.79
C VAL A 212 1.56 22.73 -4.05
N GLN A 213 0.40 22.24 -3.62
CA GLN A 213 -0.58 23.04 -2.89
C GLN A 213 -0.24 23.03 -1.38
N PRO A 214 -0.13 24.19 -0.72
CA PRO A 214 0.23 24.27 0.71
C PRO A 214 -0.69 23.45 1.62
N GLU A 215 -1.96 23.32 1.27
CA GLU A 215 -2.96 22.59 2.04
C GLU A 215 -2.72 21.07 1.99
N LEU A 216 -2.33 20.54 0.82
CA LEU A 216 -1.97 19.14 0.66
C LEU A 216 -0.64 18.80 1.34
N GLN A 217 0.32 19.74 1.34
CA GLN A 217 1.55 19.60 2.12
C GLN A 217 1.27 19.55 3.63
N GLN A 218 0.37 20.41 4.13
CA GLN A 218 -0.05 20.38 5.53
C GLN A 218 -0.74 19.07 5.88
N PHE A 219 -1.62 18.58 5.01
CA PHE A 219 -2.27 17.28 5.19
C PHE A 219 -1.26 16.13 5.25
N ALA A 220 -0.36 16.04 4.27
CA ALA A 220 0.68 15.01 4.22
C ALA A 220 1.58 15.06 5.46
N SER A 221 1.93 16.27 5.93
CA SER A 221 2.71 16.46 7.16
C SER A 221 1.95 15.97 8.39
N ALA A 222 0.67 16.31 8.52
CA ALA A 222 -0.16 15.86 9.64
C ALA A 222 -0.36 14.34 9.63
N LEU A 223 -0.56 13.75 8.44
CA LEU A 223 -0.64 12.29 8.27
C LEU A 223 0.66 11.61 8.72
N ASN A 224 1.82 12.11 8.27
CA ASN A 224 3.12 11.58 8.67
C ASN A 224 3.38 11.72 10.18
N MET A 225 2.98 12.84 10.78
CA MET A 225 3.06 13.01 12.24
C MET A 225 2.15 12.03 12.98
N GLY A 226 0.93 11.78 12.49
CA GLY A 226 0.04 10.77 13.03
C GLY A 226 0.64 9.37 12.98
N ILE A 227 1.31 9.03 11.87
CA ILE A 227 2.05 7.77 11.71
C ILE A 227 3.18 7.66 12.75
N ILE A 228 4.03 8.68 12.83
CA ILE A 228 5.18 8.72 13.74
C ILE A 228 4.73 8.60 15.20
N ASN A 229 3.65 9.28 15.57
CA ASN A 229 3.11 9.27 16.94
C ASN A 229 2.26 8.03 17.25
N GLY A 230 1.90 7.23 16.24
CA GLY A 230 0.94 6.13 16.39
C GLY A 230 -0.46 6.61 16.79
N ASP A 231 -0.84 7.84 16.42
CA ASP A 231 -2.13 8.44 16.78
C ASP A 231 -3.21 8.01 15.79
N LEU A 232 -3.80 6.84 16.05
CA LEU A 232 -4.81 6.24 15.18
C LEU A 232 -6.08 7.08 15.06
N GLU A 233 -6.47 7.81 16.10
CA GLU A 233 -7.65 8.67 16.09
C GLU A 233 -7.41 9.91 15.22
N ALA A 234 -6.22 10.52 15.32
CA ALA A 234 -5.85 11.61 14.43
C ALA A 234 -5.78 11.15 12.96
N LEU A 235 -5.17 9.99 12.69
CA LEU A 235 -5.14 9.40 11.35
C LEU A 235 -6.55 9.17 10.80
N LYS A 236 -7.44 8.60 11.63
CA LYS A 236 -8.85 8.40 11.27
C LYS A 236 -9.56 9.72 10.98
N ALA A 237 -9.43 10.73 11.83
CA ALA A 237 -10.08 12.02 11.60
C ALA A 237 -9.56 12.72 10.34
N LEU A 238 -8.24 12.74 10.15
CA LEU A 238 -7.58 13.36 9.00
C LEU A 238 -8.00 12.69 7.69
N SER A 239 -7.86 11.37 7.60
CA SER A 239 -8.20 10.65 6.37
C SER A 239 -9.69 10.72 6.05
N GLN A 240 -10.57 10.77 7.06
CA GLN A 240 -12.01 10.95 6.83
C GLN A 240 -12.29 12.33 6.23
N ALA A 241 -11.70 13.39 6.78
CA ALA A 241 -11.85 14.74 6.24
C ALA A 241 -11.36 14.84 4.79
N PHE A 242 -10.28 14.13 4.44
CA PHE A 242 -9.76 14.07 3.07
C PHE A 242 -10.67 13.28 2.12
N ILE A 243 -11.32 12.23 2.59
CA ILE A 243 -12.29 11.45 1.80
C ILE A 243 -13.59 12.25 1.61
N ASP A 244 -14.06 12.97 2.63
CA ASP A 244 -15.27 13.80 2.58
C ASP A 244 -15.15 14.99 1.64
N ALA A 245 -13.92 15.40 1.35
CA ALA A 245 -13.58 16.35 0.29
C ALA A 245 -13.90 15.82 -1.13
N GLY A 246 -14.09 14.50 -1.30
CA GLY A 246 -14.70 13.90 -2.49
C GLY A 246 -13.93 14.14 -3.79
N GLU A 247 -14.65 14.54 -4.85
CA GLU A 247 -14.09 14.69 -6.20
C GLU A 247 -12.94 15.68 -6.28
N ASP A 248 -12.96 16.75 -5.49
CA ASP A 248 -11.88 17.74 -5.48
C ASP A 248 -10.57 17.15 -4.93
N ALA A 249 -10.64 16.34 -3.87
CA ALA A 249 -9.46 15.66 -3.32
C ALA A 249 -8.86 14.66 -4.32
N ILE A 250 -9.74 13.91 -5.00
CA ILE A 250 -9.33 12.96 -6.05
C ILE A 250 -8.67 13.72 -7.21
N ALA A 251 -9.25 14.83 -7.67
CA ALA A 251 -8.70 15.59 -8.79
C ALA A 251 -7.33 16.22 -8.47
N GLN A 252 -7.11 16.63 -7.22
CA GLN A 252 -5.85 17.28 -6.82
C GLN A 252 -4.75 16.30 -6.44
N SER A 253 -5.10 15.20 -5.76
CA SER A 253 -4.13 14.18 -5.36
C SER A 253 -4.78 12.80 -5.30
N PRO A 254 -4.85 12.09 -6.44
CA PRO A 254 -5.36 10.72 -6.49
C PRO A 254 -4.62 9.76 -5.53
N MET A 255 -3.30 9.91 -5.41
CA MET A 255 -2.46 9.13 -4.50
C MET A 255 -2.74 9.45 -3.03
N GLY A 256 -2.93 10.73 -2.69
CA GLY A 256 -3.32 11.15 -1.35
C GLY A 256 -4.70 10.61 -0.95
N PHE A 257 -5.65 10.63 -1.89
CA PHE A 257 -6.99 10.06 -1.67
C PHE A 257 -6.91 8.56 -1.40
N LEU A 258 -6.20 7.80 -2.23
CA LEU A 258 -6.05 6.36 -2.04
C LEU A 258 -5.32 6.04 -0.73
N THR A 259 -4.32 6.83 -0.35
CA THR A 259 -3.64 6.71 0.95
C THR A 259 -4.59 6.95 2.11
N ALA A 260 -5.50 7.93 2.00
CA ALA A 260 -6.52 8.18 3.01
C ALA A 260 -7.50 7.00 3.15
N VAL A 261 -7.93 6.38 2.03
CA VAL A 261 -8.79 5.18 2.08
C VAL A 261 -8.07 4.01 2.75
N PHE A 262 -6.80 3.75 2.41
CA PHE A 262 -6.02 2.73 3.11
C PHE A 262 -5.81 3.05 4.60
N THR A 263 -5.62 4.32 4.94
CA THR A 263 -5.50 4.74 6.34
C THR A 263 -6.78 4.43 7.10
N GLN A 264 -7.96 4.74 6.53
CA GLN A 264 -9.25 4.36 7.11
C GLN A 264 -9.39 2.86 7.28
N ALA A 265 -9.01 2.09 6.26
CA ALA A 265 -9.03 0.63 6.33
C ALA A 265 -8.14 0.11 7.47
N ALA A 266 -6.95 0.69 7.66
CA ALA A 266 -6.02 0.32 8.72
C ALA A 266 -6.53 0.64 10.13
N VAL A 267 -7.32 1.71 10.30
CA VAL A 267 -7.89 2.16 11.59
C VAL A 267 -9.38 1.84 11.76
N ALA A 268 -9.94 1.02 10.88
CA ALA A 268 -11.35 0.63 10.90
C ALA A 268 -11.72 -0.04 12.24
N ASN A 269 -12.98 0.13 12.65
CA ASN A 269 -13.44 -0.45 13.91
C ASN A 269 -13.63 -1.96 13.78
N THR A 270 -14.07 -2.43 12.61
CA THR A 270 -14.32 -3.85 12.34
C THR A 270 -13.50 -4.35 11.16
N THR A 271 -13.35 -5.66 11.10
CA THR A 271 -12.62 -6.36 10.04
C THR A 271 -13.37 -6.29 8.71
N GLU A 272 -14.71 -6.30 8.74
CA GLU A 272 -15.56 -6.16 7.56
C GLU A 272 -15.44 -4.76 6.94
N GLU A 273 -15.42 -3.72 7.76
CA GLU A 273 -15.22 -2.34 7.34
C GLU A 273 -13.83 -2.17 6.68
N ALA A 274 -12.79 -2.73 7.30
CA ALA A 274 -11.44 -2.76 6.74
C ALA A 274 -11.39 -3.47 5.38
N GLN A 275 -11.98 -4.67 5.29
CA GLN A 275 -12.03 -5.47 4.06
C GLN A 275 -12.71 -4.71 2.93
N MET A 276 -13.86 -4.09 3.20
CA MET A 276 -14.60 -3.32 2.22
C MET A 276 -13.74 -2.20 1.63
N MET A 277 -13.17 -1.35 2.48
CA MET A 277 -12.30 -0.25 2.03
C MET A 277 -11.04 -0.75 1.32
N PHE A 278 -10.48 -1.85 1.78
CA PHE A 278 -9.29 -2.46 1.17
C PHE A 278 -9.58 -2.97 -0.26
N PHE A 279 -10.73 -3.59 -0.50
CA PHE A 279 -11.12 -4.03 -1.84
C PHE A 279 -11.53 -2.88 -2.76
N GLU A 280 -12.22 -1.86 -2.24
CA GLU A 280 -12.50 -0.65 -3.03
C GLU A 280 -11.18 0.03 -3.44
N SER A 281 -10.18 0.05 -2.57
CA SER A 281 -8.84 0.56 -2.88
C SER A 281 -8.18 -0.21 -4.02
N GLN A 282 -8.34 -1.53 -4.09
CA GLN A 282 -7.85 -2.33 -5.22
C GLN A 282 -8.49 -1.92 -6.54
N LYS A 283 -9.81 -1.67 -6.55
CA LYS A 283 -10.52 -1.22 -7.76
C LYS A 283 -10.02 0.15 -8.22
N VAL A 284 -9.76 1.06 -7.28
CA VAL A 284 -9.18 2.37 -7.59
C VAL A 284 -7.77 2.19 -8.15
N LEU A 285 -6.92 1.40 -7.49
CA LEU A 285 -5.54 1.16 -7.93
C LEU A 285 -5.48 0.56 -9.35
N LYS A 286 -6.41 -0.35 -9.69
CA LYS A 286 -6.55 -0.91 -11.04
C LYS A 286 -6.87 0.12 -12.12
N LYS A 287 -7.51 1.24 -11.76
CA LYS A 287 -7.75 2.36 -12.68
C LYS A 287 -6.57 3.31 -12.78
N MET A 288 -5.56 3.17 -11.92
CA MET A 288 -4.40 4.05 -11.86
C MET A 288 -3.16 3.40 -12.47
N ILE A 289 -3.04 2.08 -12.35
CA ILE A 289 -1.88 1.33 -12.83
C ILE A 289 -2.30 0.45 -14.01
N PHE A 290 -1.83 0.80 -15.21
CA PHE A 290 -2.02 -0.01 -16.42
C PHE A 290 -0.71 -0.52 -16.98
N THR A 291 0.38 0.17 -16.70
CA THR A 291 1.71 -0.10 -17.25
C THR A 291 2.75 -0.22 -16.14
N PRO A 292 3.91 -0.85 -16.41
CA PRO A 292 5.07 -0.81 -15.52
C PRO A 292 5.48 0.61 -15.09
N ALA A 293 5.35 1.60 -15.98
CA ALA A 293 5.69 2.99 -15.70
C ALA A 293 4.69 3.63 -14.71
N ASP A 294 3.41 3.27 -14.78
CA ASP A 294 2.41 3.73 -13.80
C ASP A 294 2.69 3.13 -12.42
N LEU A 295 3.10 1.86 -12.38
CA LEU A 295 3.54 1.23 -11.14
C LEU A 295 4.77 1.93 -10.57
N ASP A 296 5.81 2.19 -11.38
CA ASP A 296 7.00 2.90 -10.92
C ASP A 296 6.68 4.33 -10.41
N THR A 297 5.77 5.03 -11.09
CA THR A 297 5.27 6.34 -10.67
C THR A 297 4.57 6.23 -9.31
N THR A 298 3.70 5.23 -9.14
CA THR A 298 3.00 4.96 -7.88
C THR A 298 3.98 4.55 -6.76
N MET A 299 5.03 3.81 -7.08
CA MET A 299 6.07 3.40 -6.14
C MET A 299 6.96 4.57 -5.70
N SER A 300 7.08 5.61 -6.51
CA SER A 300 7.87 6.79 -6.20
C SER A 300 7.04 7.93 -5.54
N THR A 301 5.78 7.67 -5.19
CA THR A 301 4.94 8.65 -4.50
C THR A 301 5.47 8.97 -3.11
N ARG A 302 5.38 10.24 -2.72
CA ARG A 302 5.70 10.69 -1.34
C ARG A 302 4.61 10.36 -0.34
N TRP A 303 3.43 9.96 -0.80
CA TRP A 303 2.38 9.50 0.10
C TRP A 303 2.78 8.15 0.72
N PRO A 304 2.49 7.90 2.01
CA PRO A 304 2.78 6.62 2.67
C PRO A 304 1.80 5.50 2.24
N LEU A 305 1.48 5.46 0.94
CA LEU A 305 0.46 4.62 0.31
C LEU A 305 0.65 3.14 0.63
N TRP A 306 1.83 2.62 0.32
CA TRP A 306 2.14 1.19 0.46
C TRP A 306 2.26 0.74 1.91
N GLY A 307 2.75 1.63 2.79
CA GLY A 307 2.76 1.38 4.23
C GLY A 307 1.34 1.28 4.80
N MET A 308 0.45 2.19 4.40
CA MET A 308 -0.96 2.13 4.79
C MET A 308 -1.69 0.93 4.19
N ALA A 309 -1.42 0.59 2.94
CA ALA A 309 -1.95 -0.64 2.32
C ALA A 309 -1.50 -1.89 3.09
N TYR A 310 -0.27 -1.91 3.59
CA TYR A 310 0.22 -3.01 4.40
C TYR A 310 -0.51 -3.09 5.75
N LEU A 311 -0.66 -1.99 6.47
CA LEU A 311 -1.41 -1.99 7.74
C LEU A 311 -2.89 -2.35 7.54
N ALA A 312 -3.51 -1.86 6.45
CA ALA A 312 -4.86 -2.25 6.08
C ALA A 312 -4.97 -3.75 5.83
N SER A 313 -3.99 -4.35 5.13
CA SER A 313 -3.99 -5.79 4.87
C SER A 313 -3.93 -6.61 6.17
N LEU A 314 -3.13 -6.17 7.16
CA LEU A 314 -3.09 -6.79 8.48
C LEU A 314 -4.43 -6.69 9.22
N LYS A 315 -5.13 -5.57 9.08
CA LYS A 315 -6.43 -5.32 9.71
C LYS A 315 -7.54 -6.21 9.14
N THR A 316 -7.44 -6.64 7.87
CA THR A 316 -8.46 -7.49 7.23
C THR A 316 -8.58 -8.91 7.79
N VAL A 317 -7.68 -9.33 8.70
CA VAL A 317 -7.70 -10.66 9.33
C VAL A 317 -7.57 -10.65 10.86
N SER A 318 -7.51 -9.46 11.47
CA SER A 318 -7.32 -9.30 12.92
C SER A 318 -8.60 -9.47 13.73
#